data_AF-A0A2U8FKH7-F1
#
_entry.id   AF-A0A2U8FKH7-F1
#
_cell.length_a   1.000
_cell.length_b   1.000
_cell.length_c   1.000
_cell.angle_alpha   90.00
_cell.angle_beta   90.00
_cell.angle_gamma   90.00
#
_symmetry.space_group_name_H-M   'P 1'
#
loop_
_entity.id
_entity.type
_entity.pdbx_description
1 polymer ?
#
loop_
_entity_poly.entity_id
_entity_poly.type
_entity_poly.pdbx_seq_one_letter_code
_entity_poly.pdbx_strand_id
1 'polypeptide(L)'
;MTDQIKVELYLNGKIFSGWKTINVQRSLESMSGRFDLGVAVRPTDDMSGLAAGSALVLKIGGQPIITGYLDERKQSIDGANKTILINGRDKTCDLVDCAIIHNSYQFKNQTAKQIAEAICKPFGINVVWSVNTPEANERIPVWQVEPGETAFDNLSKIARHKGVLVTSDVNGNLVFTEPSTKHVGELTLGVNLLELEQTDSWHQRFTDLRVGNERGWWGDSYNTDDYQMGSKLWTLSRSKQLPEILDDAQRYAEQALKWMIADGVVRSYQVVASNPKHSVLLLEISVVLPDGSTEQRTFNASWSV
;
A
#
# COMPACT_ATOMS: atom_id res chain seq x y z
N MET A 1 -33.14 3.39 -34.42
CA MET A 1 -31.73 3.46 -34.86
C MET A 1 -30.91 3.59 -33.59
N THR A 2 -30.32 2.49 -33.11
CA THR A 2 -29.40 2.52 -31.98
C THR A 2 -28.14 3.21 -32.48
N ASP A 3 -27.88 4.43 -32.03
CA ASP A 3 -26.63 5.12 -32.32
C ASP A 3 -25.50 4.25 -31.74
N GLN A 4 -24.72 3.60 -32.61
CA GLN A 4 -23.67 2.70 -32.15
C GLN A 4 -22.68 3.54 -31.35
N ILE A 5 -22.46 3.17 -30.09
CA ILE A 5 -21.46 3.79 -29.23
C ILE A 5 -20.09 3.65 -29.93
N LYS A 6 -19.55 4.78 -30.41
CA LYS A 6 -18.26 4.81 -31.12
C LYS A 6 -17.12 4.95 -30.14
N VAL A 7 -16.02 4.26 -30.43
CA VAL A 7 -14.73 4.43 -29.76
C VAL A 7 -13.80 5.19 -30.69
N GLU A 8 -13.34 6.35 -30.23
CA GLU A 8 -12.63 7.34 -31.03
C GLU A 8 -11.37 7.80 -30.32
N LEU A 9 -10.24 7.76 -31.03
CA LEU A 9 -8.96 8.27 -30.57
C LEU A 9 -8.65 9.59 -31.27
N TYR A 10 -8.55 10.66 -30.49
CA TYR A 10 -8.20 11.99 -30.95
C TYR A 10 -6.70 12.19 -30.72
N LEU A 11 -5.93 12.34 -31.80
CA LEU A 11 -4.47 12.39 -31.74
C LEU A 11 -3.94 13.18 -32.95
N ASN A 12 -3.02 14.13 -32.73
CA ASN A 12 -2.44 15.00 -33.77
C ASN A 12 -3.46 15.68 -34.69
N GLY A 13 -4.60 16.14 -34.12
CA GLY A 13 -5.68 16.78 -34.88
C GLY A 13 -6.48 15.83 -35.80
N LYS A 14 -6.20 14.53 -35.76
CA LYS A 14 -6.94 13.49 -36.48
C LYS A 14 -7.82 12.69 -35.51
N ILE A 15 -8.87 12.08 -36.05
CA ILE A 15 -9.77 11.18 -35.31
C ILE A 15 -9.63 9.79 -35.92
N PHE A 16 -9.24 8.82 -35.11
CA PHE A 16 -9.13 7.41 -35.49
C PHE A 16 -10.26 6.61 -34.85
N SER A 17 -10.93 5.79 -35.64
CA SER A 17 -12.03 4.91 -35.21
C SER A 17 -12.02 3.61 -36.01
N GLY A 18 -12.99 2.72 -35.76
CA GLY A 18 -13.09 1.42 -36.47
C GLY A 18 -12.20 0.32 -35.87
N TRP A 19 -11.97 0.38 -34.56
CA TRP A 19 -11.18 -0.60 -33.82
C TRP A 19 -11.83 -1.98 -33.83
N LYS A 20 -11.02 -3.02 -34.04
CA LYS A 20 -11.43 -4.42 -33.94
C LYS A 20 -11.25 -4.96 -32.52
N THR A 21 -10.22 -4.50 -31.83
CA THR A 21 -9.93 -4.87 -30.45
C THR A 21 -9.81 -3.61 -29.62
N ILE A 22 -10.52 -3.56 -28.50
CA ILE A 22 -10.52 -2.44 -27.56
C ILE A 22 -10.37 -3.03 -26.16
N ASN A 23 -9.31 -2.65 -25.46
CA ASN A 23 -9.13 -2.90 -24.05
C ASN A 23 -8.82 -1.57 -23.36
N VAL A 24 -9.54 -1.27 -22.28
CA VAL A 24 -9.34 -0.07 -21.47
C VAL A 24 -9.38 -0.49 -20.01
N GLN A 25 -8.33 -0.20 -19.28
CA GLN A 25 -8.20 -0.55 -17.88
C GLN A 25 -8.00 0.70 -17.03
N ARG A 26 -8.80 0.81 -15.97
CA ARG A 26 -8.60 1.76 -14.87
C ARG A 26 -8.64 0.98 -13.57
N SER A 27 -7.74 1.31 -12.66
CA SER A 27 -7.61 0.63 -11.37
C SER A 27 -7.29 1.66 -10.28
N LEU A 28 -7.70 1.35 -9.06
CA LEU A 28 -7.24 2.09 -7.88
C LEU A 28 -5.84 1.63 -7.43
N GLU A 29 -5.37 0.47 -7.89
CA GLU A 29 -4.08 -0.12 -7.52
C GLU A 29 -2.97 0.18 -8.53
N SER A 30 -3.34 0.60 -9.75
CA SER A 30 -2.40 1.04 -10.79
C SER A 30 -2.67 2.51 -11.10
N MET A 31 -1.69 3.37 -10.87
CA MET A 31 -1.83 4.83 -10.97
C MET A 31 -2.30 5.30 -12.35
N SER A 32 -1.67 4.81 -13.41
CA SER A 32 -2.03 5.21 -14.77
C SER A 32 -3.03 4.23 -15.38
N GLY A 33 -4.15 4.76 -15.85
CA GLY A 33 -5.08 4.04 -16.72
C GLY A 33 -4.40 3.70 -18.04
N ARG A 34 -4.71 2.53 -18.59
CA ARG A 34 -4.10 1.98 -19.80
C ARG A 34 -5.16 1.69 -20.86
N PHE A 35 -4.79 1.81 -22.12
CA PHE A 35 -5.56 1.26 -23.22
C PHE A 35 -4.69 0.44 -24.18
N ASP A 36 -5.31 -0.53 -24.84
CA ASP A 36 -4.76 -1.26 -25.97
C ASP A 36 -5.83 -1.29 -27.07
N LEU A 37 -5.51 -0.74 -28.24
CA LEU A 37 -6.41 -0.69 -29.40
C LEU A 37 -5.76 -1.40 -30.59
N GLY A 38 -6.57 -2.14 -31.33
CA GLY A 38 -6.11 -2.85 -32.52
C GLY A 38 -7.05 -2.69 -33.70
N VAL A 39 -6.46 -2.50 -34.87
CA VAL A 39 -7.20 -2.34 -36.12
C VAL A 39 -6.44 -3.00 -37.28
N ALA A 40 -7.20 -3.68 -38.13
CA ALA A 40 -6.69 -4.11 -39.43
C ALA A 40 -6.94 -2.98 -40.43
N VAL A 41 -5.87 -2.54 -41.09
CA VAL A 41 -5.92 -1.42 -42.04
C VAL A 41 -5.59 -1.91 -43.43
N ARG A 42 -6.09 -1.21 -44.44
CA ARG A 42 -5.69 -1.48 -45.82
C ARG A 42 -4.23 -1.03 -46.00
N PRO A 43 -3.46 -1.68 -46.89
CA PRO A 43 -2.09 -1.26 -47.17
C PRO A 43 -1.97 0.22 -47.55
N THR A 44 -2.98 0.75 -48.25
CA THR A 44 -3.07 2.14 -48.74
C THR A 44 -3.45 3.16 -47.66
N ASP A 45 -3.90 2.73 -46.47
CA ASP A 45 -4.36 3.67 -45.44
C ASP A 45 -3.17 4.41 -44.80
N ASP A 46 -3.27 5.74 -44.75
CA ASP A 46 -2.32 6.60 -44.06
C ASP A 46 -2.53 6.52 -42.54
N MET A 47 -1.57 5.88 -41.87
CA MET A 47 -1.54 5.72 -40.41
C MET A 47 -0.35 6.44 -39.78
N SER A 48 0.29 7.36 -40.51
CA SER A 48 1.41 8.18 -40.02
C SER A 48 1.05 9.02 -38.80
N GLY A 49 -0.23 9.38 -38.67
CA GLY A 49 -0.72 10.17 -37.54
C GLY A 49 -0.60 9.44 -36.20
N LEU A 50 -0.59 8.11 -36.16
CA LEU A 50 -0.41 7.31 -34.93
C LEU A 50 1.07 7.25 -34.52
N ALA A 51 1.67 8.39 -34.18
CA ALA A 51 3.07 8.45 -33.76
C ALA A 51 3.19 8.28 -32.24
N ALA A 52 4.06 7.37 -31.79
CA ALA A 52 4.40 7.22 -30.37
C ALA A 52 4.90 8.55 -29.79
N GLY A 53 4.63 8.79 -28.51
CA GLY A 53 4.85 10.05 -27.80
C GLY A 53 3.79 11.13 -28.05
N SER A 54 2.84 10.93 -28.97
CA SER A 54 1.81 11.93 -29.24
C SER A 54 0.79 12.01 -28.11
N ALA A 55 0.41 13.24 -27.73
CA ALA A 55 -0.71 13.47 -26.83
C ALA A 55 -2.03 13.05 -27.46
N LEU A 56 -2.94 12.51 -26.65
CA LEU A 56 -4.20 11.94 -27.11
C LEU A 56 -5.35 12.12 -26.13
N VAL A 57 -6.55 11.97 -26.66
CA VAL A 57 -7.79 11.78 -25.89
C VAL A 57 -8.54 10.59 -26.50
N LEU A 58 -8.76 9.55 -25.71
CA LEU A 58 -9.60 8.41 -26.06
C LEU A 58 -11.02 8.66 -25.55
N LYS A 59 -12.02 8.50 -26.42
CA LYS A 59 -13.43 8.71 -26.10
C LYS A 59 -14.29 7.49 -26.43
N ILE A 60 -15.34 7.31 -25.64
CA ILE A 60 -16.43 6.34 -25.88
C ILE A 60 -17.74 7.10 -25.85
N GLY A 61 -18.54 7.02 -26.93
CA GLY A 61 -19.81 7.74 -27.02
C GLY A 61 -19.68 9.26 -26.84
N GLY A 62 -18.55 9.83 -27.30
CA GLY A 62 -18.24 11.25 -27.16
C GLY A 62 -17.70 11.68 -25.79
N GLN A 63 -17.68 10.80 -24.79
CA GLN A 63 -17.15 11.09 -23.44
C GLN A 63 -15.68 10.68 -23.34
N PRO A 64 -14.79 11.54 -22.79
CA PRO A 64 -13.39 11.17 -22.55
C PRO A 64 -13.28 10.08 -21.50
N ILE A 65 -12.47 9.07 -21.78
CA ILE A 65 -12.18 7.97 -20.85
C ILE A 65 -10.72 7.92 -20.44
N ILE A 66 -9.80 8.32 -21.32
CA ILE A 66 -8.36 8.46 -21.05
C ILE A 66 -7.84 9.70 -21.79
N THR A 67 -7.04 10.49 -21.10
CA THR A 67 -6.28 11.61 -21.66
C THR A 67 -4.82 11.43 -21.28
N GLY A 68 -3.93 11.34 -22.27
CA GLY A 68 -2.54 10.93 -22.04
C GLY A 68 -1.71 10.88 -23.30
N TYR A 69 -0.87 9.85 -23.40
CA TYR A 69 0.12 9.72 -24.47
C TYR A 69 0.06 8.33 -25.11
N LEU A 70 0.43 8.28 -26.38
CA LEU A 70 0.60 7.02 -27.10
C LEU A 70 1.99 6.46 -26.77
N ASP A 71 2.09 5.36 -26.03
CA ASP A 71 3.37 4.78 -25.62
C ASP A 71 4.01 4.01 -26.79
N GLU A 72 3.25 3.07 -27.37
CA GLU A 72 3.77 2.17 -28.40
C GLU A 72 2.83 2.08 -29.61
N ARG A 73 3.44 2.01 -30.79
CA ARG A 73 2.78 1.55 -32.01
C ARG A 73 3.52 0.35 -32.57
N LYS A 74 2.82 -0.78 -32.63
CA LYS A 74 3.29 -2.00 -33.28
C LYS A 74 2.56 -2.20 -34.60
N GLN A 75 3.33 -2.37 -35.67
CA GLN A 75 2.81 -2.68 -37.00
C GLN A 75 3.28 -4.07 -37.44
N SER A 76 2.33 -4.90 -37.86
CA SER A 76 2.60 -6.21 -38.45
C SER A 76 2.08 -6.22 -39.88
N ILE A 77 2.93 -6.58 -40.83
CA ILE A 77 2.62 -6.60 -42.26
C ILE A 77 2.95 -8.00 -42.78
N ASP A 78 1.99 -8.65 -43.41
CA ASP A 78 2.20 -9.85 -44.21
C ASP A 78 1.88 -9.55 -45.69
N GLY A 79 1.93 -10.57 -46.57
CA GLY A 79 1.73 -10.40 -48.01
C GLY A 79 0.35 -9.87 -48.42
N ALA A 80 -0.65 -9.92 -47.53
CA ALA A 80 -2.03 -9.51 -47.82
C ALA A 80 -2.62 -8.53 -46.78
N ASN A 81 -2.12 -8.54 -45.54
CA ASN A 81 -2.71 -7.85 -44.41
C ASN A 81 -1.72 -6.92 -43.71
N LYS A 82 -2.26 -5.84 -43.15
CA LYS A 82 -1.56 -4.88 -42.31
C LYS A 82 -2.37 -4.67 -41.03
N THR A 83 -1.78 -4.99 -39.89
CA THR A 83 -2.39 -4.82 -38.57
C THR A 83 -1.60 -3.80 -37.78
N ILE A 84 -2.32 -2.91 -37.11
CA ILE A 84 -1.75 -1.94 -36.18
C ILE A 84 -2.33 -2.20 -34.80
N LEU A 85 -1.42 -2.36 -33.83
CA LEU A 85 -1.70 -2.36 -32.41
C LEU A 85 -1.08 -1.11 -31.81
N ILE A 86 -1.84 -0.41 -31.00
CA ILE A 86 -1.38 0.75 -30.26
C ILE A 86 -1.73 0.58 -28.78
N ASN A 87 -0.85 1.06 -27.91
CA ASN A 87 -1.12 1.13 -26.49
C ASN A 87 -0.62 2.45 -25.93
N GLY A 88 -1.18 2.84 -24.79
CA GLY A 88 -0.80 4.06 -24.11
C GLY A 88 -1.42 4.17 -22.73
N ARG A 89 -0.98 5.20 -22.02
CA ARG A 89 -1.39 5.50 -20.64
C ARG A 89 -1.94 6.92 -20.54
N ASP A 90 -2.66 7.19 -19.45
CA ASP A 90 -3.00 8.56 -19.09
C ASP A 90 -1.75 9.39 -18.75
N LYS A 91 -1.88 10.72 -18.64
CA LYS A 91 -0.76 11.63 -18.36
C LYS A 91 0.04 11.30 -17.09
N THR A 92 -0.56 10.61 -16.12
CA THR A 92 0.11 10.27 -14.87
C THR A 92 1.21 9.22 -15.05
N CYS A 93 1.35 8.63 -16.25
CA CYS A 93 2.49 7.78 -16.60
C CYS A 93 3.84 8.47 -16.36
N ASP A 94 3.95 9.78 -16.60
CA ASP A 94 5.18 10.52 -16.38
C ASP A 94 5.58 10.54 -14.90
N LEU A 95 4.59 10.54 -13.98
CA LEU A 95 4.85 10.47 -12.54
C LEU A 95 5.39 9.10 -12.13
N VAL A 96 4.97 8.03 -12.82
CA VAL A 96 5.44 6.66 -12.59
C VAL A 96 6.85 6.48 -13.13
N ASP A 97 7.13 7.03 -14.31
CA ASP A 97 8.37 6.76 -15.03
C ASP A 97 9.52 7.69 -14.61
N CYS A 98 9.21 8.91 -14.15
CA CYS A 98 10.22 9.94 -13.91
C CYS A 98 10.49 10.24 -12.43
N ALA A 99 11.75 10.57 -12.14
CA ALA A 99 12.19 11.05 -10.83
C ALA A 99 11.64 12.44 -10.49
N ILE A 100 11.56 12.74 -9.19
CA ILE A 100 11.16 14.06 -8.71
C ILE A 100 12.18 15.14 -9.12
N ILE A 101 11.66 16.22 -9.71
CA ILE A 101 12.44 17.40 -10.09
C ILE A 101 12.28 18.45 -8.99
N HIS A 102 13.14 18.39 -7.96
CA HIS A 102 13.12 19.36 -6.86
C HIS A 102 14.51 19.65 -6.31
N ASN A 103 14.87 20.93 -6.17
CA ASN A 103 16.24 21.35 -5.85
C ASN A 103 16.67 21.03 -4.41
N SER A 104 15.77 21.11 -3.43
CA SER A 104 16.12 20.92 -2.01
C SER A 104 15.82 19.52 -1.48
N TYR A 105 15.14 18.66 -2.24
CA TYR A 105 14.62 17.34 -1.79
C TYR A 105 13.87 17.36 -0.43
N GLN A 106 13.41 18.53 0.00
CA GLN A 106 12.78 18.73 1.30
C GLN A 106 11.68 19.78 1.19
N PHE A 107 10.52 19.45 1.73
CA PHE A 107 9.39 20.35 1.91
C PHE A 107 9.20 20.63 3.40
N LYS A 108 9.02 21.89 3.78
CA LYS A 108 8.89 22.31 5.17
C LYS A 108 7.55 22.97 5.42
N ASN A 109 6.84 22.50 6.46
CA ASN A 109 5.56 23.04 6.92
C ASN A 109 4.51 23.20 5.81
N GLN A 110 4.38 22.17 4.95
CA GLN A 110 3.43 22.13 3.83
C GLN A 110 2.40 21.03 4.02
N THR A 111 1.21 21.21 3.45
CA THR A 111 0.18 20.16 3.37
C THR A 111 0.54 19.13 2.30
N ALA A 112 -0.02 17.92 2.40
CA ALA A 112 0.14 16.89 1.38
C ALA A 112 -0.27 17.37 -0.02
N LYS A 113 -1.37 18.14 -0.13
CA LYS A 113 -1.81 18.79 -1.38
C LYS A 113 -0.73 19.70 -1.98
N GLN A 114 -0.14 20.58 -1.18
CA GLN A 114 0.88 21.52 -1.65
C GLN A 114 2.15 20.82 -2.14
N ILE A 115 2.56 19.76 -1.43
CA ILE A 115 3.71 18.94 -1.82
C ILE A 115 3.41 18.25 -3.16
N ALA A 116 2.22 17.66 -3.30
CA ALA A 116 1.80 17.03 -4.54
C ALA A 116 1.74 18.02 -5.71
N GLU A 117 1.17 19.21 -5.51
CA GLU A 117 1.14 20.27 -6.53
C GLU A 117 2.55 20.69 -6.96
N ALA A 118 3.49 20.80 -6.01
CA ALA A 118 4.88 21.13 -6.31
C ALA A 118 5.58 20.03 -7.11
N ILE A 119 5.34 18.76 -6.78
CA ILE A 119 5.90 17.59 -7.49
C ILE A 119 5.31 17.45 -8.90
N CYS A 120 4.00 17.68 -9.08
CA CYS A 120 3.32 17.50 -10.37
C CYS A 120 3.53 18.68 -11.34
N LYS A 121 3.88 19.87 -10.84
CA LYS A 121 4.05 21.09 -11.65
C LYS A 121 5.02 20.94 -12.84
N PRO A 122 6.21 20.32 -12.72
CA PRO A 122 7.13 20.13 -13.84
C PRO A 122 6.56 19.24 -14.96
N PHE A 123 5.64 18.33 -14.61
CA PHE A 123 4.99 17.41 -15.55
C PHE A 123 3.72 18.00 -16.19
N GLY A 124 3.27 19.18 -15.76
CA GLY A 124 2.04 19.79 -16.25
C GLY A 124 0.77 19.04 -15.84
N ILE A 125 0.84 18.27 -14.75
CA ILE A 125 -0.29 17.49 -14.22
C ILE A 125 -0.94 18.27 -13.09
N ASN A 126 -2.27 18.42 -13.15
CA ASN A 126 -3.03 19.06 -12.09
C ASN A 126 -3.30 18.06 -10.94
N VAL A 127 -3.38 18.58 -9.72
CA VAL A 127 -3.70 17.80 -8.52
C VAL A 127 -5.12 18.12 -8.08
N VAL A 128 -5.97 17.09 -8.03
CA VAL A 128 -7.33 17.15 -7.52
C VAL A 128 -7.32 16.56 -6.11
N TRP A 129 -7.64 17.39 -5.13
CA TRP A 129 -7.69 16.99 -3.73
C TRP A 129 -9.13 16.84 -3.27
N SER A 130 -9.62 15.60 -3.23
CA SER A 130 -11.00 15.23 -2.85
C SER A 130 -11.01 14.46 -1.52
N VAL A 131 -10.38 15.04 -0.50
CA VAL A 131 -10.21 14.44 0.82
C VAL A 131 -10.82 15.36 1.87
N ASN A 132 -11.79 14.85 2.63
CA ASN A 132 -12.51 15.64 3.63
C ASN A 132 -11.97 15.44 5.05
N THR A 133 -11.22 14.36 5.30
CA THR A 133 -10.63 14.05 6.61
C THR A 133 -9.67 15.16 7.07
N PRO A 134 -9.88 15.78 8.25
CA PRO A 134 -9.03 16.86 8.75
C PRO A 134 -7.56 16.48 8.93
N GLU A 135 -7.28 15.28 9.43
CA GLU A 135 -5.93 14.76 9.72
C GLU A 135 -5.07 14.66 8.44
N ALA A 136 -5.72 14.30 7.33
CA ALA A 136 -5.10 14.25 6.01
C ALA A 136 -4.65 15.64 5.51
N ASN A 137 -5.34 16.70 5.96
CA ASN A 137 -5.09 18.09 5.59
C ASN A 137 -4.08 18.80 6.51
N GLU A 138 -3.63 18.16 7.59
CA GLU A 138 -2.62 18.73 8.47
C GLU A 138 -1.28 18.93 7.77
N ARG A 139 -0.57 19.99 8.17
CA ARG A 139 0.76 20.31 7.66
C ARG A 139 1.78 19.29 8.16
N ILE A 140 2.68 18.92 7.26
CA ILE A 140 3.83 18.08 7.55
C ILE A 140 4.99 19.02 7.91
N PRO A 141 5.57 18.92 9.12
CA PRO A 141 6.67 19.79 9.54
C PRO A 141 7.85 19.71 8.59
N VAL A 142 8.25 18.49 8.23
CA VAL A 142 9.30 18.19 7.28
C VAL A 142 8.93 16.93 6.49
N TRP A 143 8.87 17.04 5.17
CA TRP A 143 8.81 15.90 4.26
C TRP A 143 10.12 15.83 3.47
N GLN A 144 10.76 14.67 3.47
CA GLN A 144 12.00 14.43 2.75
C GLN A 144 11.74 13.50 1.57
N VAL A 145 12.41 13.78 0.45
CA VAL A 145 12.35 12.99 -0.77
C VAL A 145 13.68 12.28 -0.94
N GLU A 146 13.63 10.99 -1.27
CA GLU A 146 14.83 10.21 -1.59
C GLU A 146 15.35 10.62 -2.98
N PRO A 147 16.65 10.93 -3.12
CA PRO A 147 17.22 11.28 -4.42
C PRO A 147 17.01 10.15 -5.44
N GLY A 148 16.42 10.49 -6.59
CA GLY A 148 16.14 9.53 -7.67
C GLY A 148 14.85 8.71 -7.52
N GLU A 149 14.09 8.90 -6.43
CA GLU A 149 12.75 8.30 -6.30
C GLU A 149 11.79 8.87 -7.36
N THR A 150 10.91 8.01 -7.89
CA THR A 150 9.88 8.43 -8.84
C THR A 150 8.88 9.38 -8.16
N ALA A 151 8.26 10.26 -8.93
CA ALA A 151 7.23 11.14 -8.39
C ALA A 151 6.08 10.33 -7.76
N PHE A 152 5.66 9.24 -8.43
CA PHE A 152 4.56 8.41 -7.96
C PHE A 152 4.89 7.63 -6.68
N ASP A 153 6.10 7.08 -6.53
CA ASP A 153 6.48 6.37 -5.31
C ASP A 153 6.41 7.30 -4.10
N ASN A 154 6.91 8.53 -4.24
CA ASN A 154 6.86 9.52 -3.17
C ASN A 154 5.42 9.96 -2.86
N LEU A 155 4.61 10.24 -3.89
CA LEU A 155 3.20 10.60 -3.75
C LEU A 155 2.41 9.46 -3.08
N SER A 156 2.74 8.21 -3.37
CA SER A 156 2.17 7.03 -2.70
C SER A 156 2.58 6.93 -1.24
N LYS A 157 3.82 7.28 -0.89
CA LYS A 157 4.27 7.40 0.51
C LYS A 157 3.48 8.49 1.25
N ILE A 158 3.24 9.64 0.62
CA ILE A 158 2.41 10.72 1.18
C ILE A 158 0.97 10.22 1.41
N ALA A 159 0.39 9.54 0.41
CA ALA A 159 -0.97 9.01 0.49
C ALA A 159 -1.12 8.04 1.67
N ARG A 160 -0.18 7.09 1.82
CA ARG A 160 -0.13 6.16 2.95
C ARG A 160 0.05 6.88 4.29
N HIS A 161 0.96 7.85 4.37
CA HIS A 161 1.18 8.63 5.59
C HIS A 161 -0.09 9.39 6.03
N LYS A 162 -0.92 9.83 5.07
CA LYS A 162 -2.18 10.52 5.35
C LYS A 162 -3.42 9.63 5.36
N GLY A 163 -3.28 8.33 5.13
CA GLY A 163 -4.41 7.39 5.11
C GLY A 163 -5.39 7.61 3.95
N VAL A 164 -4.92 8.13 2.82
CA VAL A 164 -5.75 8.43 1.64
C VAL A 164 -5.34 7.60 0.44
N LEU A 165 -6.23 7.51 -0.56
CA LEU A 165 -5.94 6.88 -1.84
C LEU A 165 -5.39 7.91 -2.82
N VAL A 166 -4.59 7.43 -3.76
CA VAL A 166 -4.07 8.23 -4.88
C VAL A 166 -4.39 7.47 -6.18
N THR A 167 -4.97 8.15 -7.16
CA THR A 167 -5.37 7.59 -8.47
C THR A 167 -5.37 8.69 -9.55
N SER A 168 -5.88 8.41 -10.74
CA SER A 168 -6.02 9.37 -11.84
C SER A 168 -7.47 9.57 -12.29
N ASP A 169 -7.78 10.73 -12.89
CA ASP A 169 -9.07 10.99 -13.54
C ASP A 169 -9.01 10.83 -15.07
N VAL A 170 -10.17 10.96 -15.74
CA VAL A 170 -10.28 10.84 -17.21
C VAL A 170 -9.55 11.94 -17.98
N ASN A 171 -9.16 13.04 -17.32
CA ASN A 171 -8.45 14.17 -17.89
C ASN A 171 -6.91 14.03 -17.73
N GLY A 172 -6.46 12.98 -17.05
CA GLY A 172 -5.06 12.74 -16.72
C GLY A 172 -4.56 13.59 -15.55
N ASN A 173 -5.44 13.97 -14.63
CA ASN A 173 -5.05 14.63 -13.38
C ASN A 173 -4.74 13.60 -12.30
N LEU A 174 -3.85 13.95 -11.38
CA LEU A 174 -3.61 13.17 -10.16
C LEU A 174 -4.71 13.46 -9.14
N VAL A 175 -5.34 12.44 -8.59
CA VAL A 175 -6.46 12.56 -7.65
C VAL A 175 -6.09 11.92 -6.32
N PHE A 176 -6.17 12.70 -5.25
CA PHE A 176 -6.21 12.18 -3.88
C PHE A 176 -7.66 12.08 -3.43
N THR A 177 -8.07 10.92 -2.91
CA THR A 177 -9.47 10.65 -2.54
C THR A 177 -9.58 9.68 -1.37
N GLU A 178 -10.77 9.61 -0.81
CA GLU A 178 -11.20 8.58 0.14
C GLU A 178 -12.07 7.53 -0.57
N PRO A 179 -12.21 6.31 -0.02
CA PRO A 179 -13.18 5.34 -0.51
C PRO A 179 -14.59 5.94 -0.54
N SER A 180 -15.26 5.87 -1.69
CA SER A 180 -16.62 6.39 -1.84
C SER A 180 -17.63 5.51 -1.09
N THR A 181 -18.56 6.14 -0.38
CA THR A 181 -19.73 5.48 0.22
C THR A 181 -20.99 5.58 -0.64
N LYS A 182 -20.92 6.31 -1.77
CA LYS A 182 -22.06 6.50 -2.66
C LYS A 182 -22.35 5.22 -3.45
N HIS A 183 -23.53 4.66 -3.25
CA HIS A 183 -24.05 3.59 -4.09
C HIS A 183 -24.48 4.14 -5.46
N VAL A 184 -24.01 3.54 -6.55
CA VAL A 184 -24.24 4.02 -7.93
C VAL A 184 -24.94 3.01 -8.84
N GLY A 185 -25.11 1.77 -8.38
CA GLY A 185 -25.76 0.71 -9.16
C GLY A 185 -25.62 -0.66 -8.51
N GLU A 186 -26.41 -1.60 -9.00
CA GLU A 186 -26.50 -2.97 -8.50
C GLU A 186 -26.26 -3.98 -9.63
N LEU A 187 -25.59 -5.09 -9.33
CA LEU A 187 -25.42 -6.23 -10.24
C LEU A 187 -26.29 -7.39 -9.74
N THR A 188 -27.33 -7.73 -10.49
CA THR A 188 -28.31 -8.76 -10.12
C THR A 188 -28.18 -9.97 -11.04
N LEU A 189 -28.02 -11.15 -10.44
CA LEU A 189 -27.91 -12.43 -11.16
C LEU A 189 -29.14 -12.67 -12.04
N GLY A 190 -28.90 -12.99 -13.32
CA GLY A 190 -29.96 -13.25 -14.30
C GLY A 190 -30.60 -11.99 -14.90
N VAL A 191 -30.17 -10.79 -14.51
CA VAL A 191 -30.67 -9.51 -15.06
C VAL A 191 -29.60 -8.80 -15.89
N ASN A 192 -28.61 -8.20 -15.23
CA ASN A 192 -27.52 -7.45 -15.85
C ASN A 192 -26.14 -8.07 -15.62
N LEU A 193 -26.04 -9.07 -14.76
CA LEU A 193 -24.83 -9.85 -14.53
C LEU A 193 -24.74 -10.99 -15.56
N LEU A 194 -23.74 -10.94 -16.44
CA LEU A 194 -23.51 -11.97 -17.45
C LEU A 194 -22.72 -13.15 -16.90
N GLU A 195 -21.63 -12.86 -16.20
CA GLU A 195 -20.71 -13.83 -15.62
C GLU A 195 -20.12 -13.27 -14.32
N LEU A 196 -19.91 -14.14 -13.33
CA LEU A 196 -19.27 -13.80 -12.07
C LEU A 196 -18.36 -14.96 -11.67
N GLU A 197 -17.07 -14.66 -11.55
CA GLU A 197 -16.06 -15.56 -11.01
C GLU A 197 -15.69 -15.10 -9.60
N GLN A 198 -15.77 -16.00 -8.62
CA GLN A 198 -15.42 -15.72 -7.23
C GLN A 198 -14.32 -16.67 -6.78
N THR A 199 -13.25 -16.10 -6.19
CA THR A 199 -12.16 -16.85 -5.57
C THR A 199 -12.06 -16.48 -4.10
N ASP A 200 -12.45 -17.39 -3.22
CA ASP A 200 -12.25 -17.24 -1.78
C ASP A 200 -10.92 -17.88 -1.37
N SER A 201 -9.95 -17.05 -0.97
CA SER A 201 -8.62 -17.51 -0.59
C SER A 201 -8.23 -17.07 0.81
N TRP A 202 -7.62 -17.98 1.55
CA TRP A 202 -6.96 -17.68 2.83
C TRP A 202 -5.46 -17.39 2.65
N HIS A 203 -4.97 -17.45 1.41
CA HIS A 203 -3.61 -17.04 1.10
C HIS A 203 -3.43 -15.54 1.41
N GLN A 204 -2.34 -15.17 2.09
CA GLN A 204 -2.09 -13.82 2.60
C GLN A 204 -3.14 -13.28 3.61
N ARG A 205 -4.01 -14.15 4.13
CA ARG A 205 -4.72 -13.89 5.39
C ARG A 205 -3.89 -14.47 6.53
N PHE A 206 -3.72 -13.69 7.57
CA PHE A 206 -2.91 -14.06 8.70
C PHE A 206 -3.75 -13.90 9.97
N THR A 207 -3.67 -14.87 10.86
CA THR A 207 -4.30 -14.78 12.19
C THR A 207 -3.62 -13.70 13.04
N ASP A 208 -2.35 -13.42 12.75
CA ASP A 208 -1.51 -12.50 13.52
C ASP A 208 -0.46 -11.84 12.60
N LEU A 209 -0.58 -10.53 12.37
CA LEU A 209 0.36 -9.71 11.62
C LEU A 209 1.14 -8.82 12.59
N ARG A 210 2.39 -9.18 12.86
CA ARG A 210 3.26 -8.44 13.78
C ARG A 210 4.23 -7.55 13.01
N VAL A 211 4.05 -6.23 13.12
CA VAL A 211 4.92 -5.24 12.49
C VAL A 211 5.82 -4.60 13.55
N GLY A 212 6.95 -5.24 13.87
CA GLY A 212 8.00 -4.69 14.74
C GLY A 212 7.63 -4.51 16.23
N ASN A 213 8.56 -4.86 17.12
CA ASN A 213 8.64 -4.56 18.58
C ASN A 213 7.39 -4.65 19.49
N GLU A 214 6.27 -5.20 19.06
CA GLU A 214 5.16 -5.57 19.94
C GLU A 214 5.03 -7.09 19.97
N ARG A 215 5.50 -7.69 21.06
CA ARG A 215 5.43 -9.14 21.30
C ARG A 215 4.89 -9.37 22.72
N GLY A 216 3.57 -9.48 22.84
CA GLY A 216 2.82 -9.78 24.06
C GLY A 216 1.86 -10.98 23.88
N TRP A 217 1.03 -11.27 24.88
CA TRP A 217 -0.03 -12.27 24.72
C TRP A 217 -1.20 -11.68 23.93
N TRP A 218 -1.65 -12.40 22.90
CA TRP A 218 -2.72 -11.97 22.00
C TRP A 218 -4.04 -11.65 22.73
N GLY A 219 -4.30 -12.26 23.89
CA GLY A 219 -5.50 -11.99 24.70
C GLY A 219 -5.51 -10.62 25.37
N ASP A 220 -4.36 -9.95 25.53
CA ASP A 220 -4.28 -8.61 26.12
C ASP A 220 -5.01 -7.57 25.27
N SER A 221 -5.08 -7.78 23.95
CA SER A 221 -5.75 -6.86 23.02
C SER A 221 -7.27 -6.84 23.17
N TYR A 222 -7.83 -7.84 23.86
CA TYR A 222 -9.26 -7.99 24.11
C TYR A 222 -9.63 -7.82 25.58
N ASN A 223 -8.64 -7.53 26.43
CA ASN A 223 -8.85 -7.44 27.85
C ASN A 223 -9.22 -6.01 28.26
N THR A 224 -10.38 -5.83 28.87
CA THR A 224 -10.84 -4.54 29.39
C THR A 224 -10.27 -4.22 30.78
N ASP A 225 -9.62 -5.19 31.42
CA ASP A 225 -9.40 -5.18 32.86
C ASP A 225 -7.91 -4.97 33.26
N ASP A 226 -7.10 -4.35 32.40
CA ASP A 226 -5.64 -4.14 32.58
C ASP A 226 -4.84 -5.43 32.87
N TYR A 227 -5.46 -6.60 32.67
CA TYR A 227 -4.88 -7.88 32.98
C TYR A 227 -4.02 -8.35 31.79
N GLN A 228 -2.74 -7.95 31.85
CA GLN A 228 -1.73 -8.26 30.84
C GLN A 228 -1.02 -9.57 31.14
N MET A 229 -1.00 -10.49 30.17
CA MET A 229 -0.31 -11.77 30.27
C MET A 229 0.95 -11.80 29.40
N GLY A 230 1.94 -12.57 29.84
CA GLY A 230 3.23 -12.71 29.16
C GLY A 230 4.32 -11.82 29.75
N SER A 231 5.52 -11.87 29.17
CA SER A 231 6.70 -11.20 29.70
C SER A 231 7.44 -10.38 28.65
N LYS A 232 8.02 -9.25 29.07
CA LYS A 232 8.91 -8.39 28.26
C LYS A 232 10.34 -8.91 28.21
N LEU A 233 10.63 -10.10 28.72
CA LEU A 233 11.98 -10.71 28.71
C LEU A 233 12.64 -10.74 27.32
N TRP A 234 11.85 -10.81 26.25
CA TRP A 234 12.36 -10.77 24.88
C TRP A 234 13.02 -9.43 24.51
N THR A 235 12.68 -8.32 25.18
CA THR A 235 13.32 -7.01 24.97
C THR A 235 14.79 -7.01 25.39
N LEU A 236 15.17 -7.94 26.27
CA LEU A 236 16.54 -8.12 26.72
C LEU A 236 17.36 -8.97 25.76
N SER A 237 16.77 -9.41 24.65
CA SER A 237 17.50 -10.14 23.61
C SER A 237 18.65 -9.30 23.08
N ARG A 238 19.86 -9.90 23.02
CA ARG A 238 21.11 -9.25 22.59
C ARG A 238 21.58 -8.09 23.47
N SER A 239 21.02 -7.93 24.67
CA SER A 239 21.53 -6.97 25.65
C SER A 239 22.85 -7.44 26.25
N LYS A 240 23.67 -6.49 26.71
CA LYS A 240 24.95 -6.80 27.40
C LYS A 240 24.68 -7.42 28.77
N GLN A 241 25.58 -8.27 29.27
CA GLN A 241 25.50 -8.82 30.62
C GLN A 241 25.88 -7.75 31.66
N LEU A 242 24.97 -6.83 31.94
CA LEU A 242 25.09 -5.76 32.93
C LEU A 242 24.15 -6.02 34.12
N PRO A 243 24.48 -5.56 35.34
CA PRO A 243 23.59 -5.69 36.50
C PRO A 243 22.19 -5.12 36.27
N GLU A 244 22.08 -3.98 35.58
CA GLU A 244 20.80 -3.36 35.22
C GLU A 244 19.89 -4.28 34.37
N ILE A 245 20.49 -5.13 33.53
CA ILE A 245 19.74 -6.08 32.69
C ILE A 245 19.24 -7.26 33.53
N LEU A 246 19.93 -7.61 34.61
CA LEU A 246 19.43 -8.62 35.56
C LEU A 246 18.24 -8.09 36.35
N ASP A 247 18.30 -6.82 36.79
CA ASP A 247 17.18 -6.15 37.47
C ASP A 247 15.96 -6.08 36.55
N ASP A 248 16.16 -5.75 35.27
CA ASP A 248 15.11 -5.75 34.26
C ASP A 248 14.54 -7.15 34.00
N ALA A 249 15.40 -8.17 33.91
CA ALA A 249 14.97 -9.54 33.71
C ALA A 249 14.11 -10.05 34.88
N GLN A 250 14.54 -9.78 36.11
CA GLN A 250 13.77 -10.13 37.30
C GLN A 250 12.43 -9.40 37.32
N ARG A 251 12.43 -8.08 37.09
CA ARG A 251 11.22 -7.26 37.03
C ARG A 251 10.22 -7.74 35.98
N TYR A 252 10.68 -8.08 34.78
CA TYR A 252 9.82 -8.58 33.70
C TYR A 252 9.26 -9.98 33.98
N ALA A 253 9.99 -10.82 34.70
CA ALA A 253 9.51 -12.12 35.14
C ALA A 253 8.50 -11.99 36.30
N GLU A 254 8.74 -11.10 37.27
CA GLU A 254 7.80 -10.81 38.36
C GLU A 254 6.47 -10.26 37.84
N GLN A 255 6.51 -9.34 36.86
CA GLN A 255 5.31 -8.82 36.20
C GLN A 255 4.50 -9.94 35.52
N ALA A 256 5.18 -10.86 34.85
CA ALA A 256 4.55 -11.97 34.15
C ALA A 256 3.94 -13.04 35.07
N LEU A 257 4.38 -13.13 36.32
CA LEU A 257 3.86 -14.07 37.33
C LEU A 257 2.79 -13.48 38.23
N LYS A 258 2.58 -12.16 38.21
CA LYS A 258 1.67 -11.44 39.11
C LYS A 258 0.25 -12.02 39.11
N TRP A 259 -0.22 -12.46 37.94
CA TRP A 259 -1.56 -13.05 37.80
C TRP A 259 -1.76 -14.34 38.60
N MET A 260 -0.69 -15.13 38.85
CA MET A 260 -0.81 -16.40 39.59
C MET A 260 -1.22 -16.18 41.05
N ILE A 261 -0.86 -15.04 41.64
CA ILE A 261 -1.32 -14.65 42.97
C ILE A 261 -2.78 -14.18 42.90
N ALA A 262 -3.12 -13.36 41.89
CA ALA A 262 -4.48 -12.83 41.73
C ALA A 262 -5.53 -13.94 41.56
N ASP A 263 -5.20 -14.99 40.80
CA ASP A 263 -6.08 -16.12 40.53
C ASP A 263 -6.00 -17.23 41.61
N GLY A 264 -5.20 -17.02 42.66
CA GLY A 264 -5.06 -17.97 43.78
C GLY A 264 -4.34 -19.28 43.43
N VAL A 265 -3.65 -19.33 42.30
CA VAL A 265 -2.87 -20.50 41.84
C VAL A 265 -1.62 -20.70 42.70
N VAL A 266 -1.02 -19.61 43.18
CA VAL A 266 0.14 -19.63 44.09
C VAL A 266 -0.04 -18.64 45.23
N ARG A 267 0.52 -18.97 46.40
CA ARG A 267 0.51 -18.09 47.57
C ARG A 267 1.55 -16.97 47.46
N SER A 268 2.71 -17.31 46.93
CA SER A 268 3.84 -16.39 46.72
C SER A 268 4.81 -16.98 45.70
N TYR A 269 5.58 -16.12 45.08
CA TYR A 269 6.70 -16.51 44.22
C TYR A 269 7.94 -15.67 44.54
N GLN A 270 9.11 -16.21 44.23
CA GLN A 270 10.38 -15.51 44.26
C GLN A 270 11.08 -15.73 42.92
N VAL A 271 11.56 -14.65 42.33
CA VAL A 271 12.32 -14.68 41.07
C VAL A 271 13.73 -14.18 41.34
N VAL A 272 14.72 -14.90 40.84
CA VAL A 272 16.13 -14.49 40.89
C VAL A 272 16.71 -14.55 39.49
N ALA A 273 17.21 -13.41 38.99
CA ALA A 273 17.96 -13.34 37.75
C ALA A 273 19.46 -13.38 38.02
N SER A 274 20.19 -14.24 37.31
CA SER A 274 21.65 -14.33 37.43
C SER A 274 22.34 -14.63 36.09
N ASN A 275 23.63 -14.33 36.01
CA ASN A 275 24.49 -14.66 34.87
C ASN A 275 25.51 -15.72 35.31
N PRO A 276 25.17 -17.01 35.32
CA PRO A 276 26.06 -18.06 35.83
C PRO A 276 27.26 -18.33 34.92
N LYS A 277 27.13 -18.00 33.63
CA LYS A 277 28.17 -18.17 32.59
C LYS A 277 28.13 -17.00 31.62
N HIS A 278 29.23 -16.79 30.91
CA HIS A 278 29.27 -15.86 29.79
C HIS A 278 28.18 -16.24 28.78
N SER A 279 27.45 -15.24 28.29
CA SER A 279 26.35 -15.41 27.34
C SER A 279 25.14 -16.25 27.82
N VAL A 280 24.98 -16.46 29.14
CA VAL A 280 23.81 -17.13 29.72
C VAL A 280 23.11 -16.21 30.69
N LEU A 281 21.82 -15.98 30.47
CA LEU A 281 20.89 -15.43 31.45
C LEU A 281 20.11 -16.57 32.08
N LEU A 282 20.11 -16.64 33.41
CA LEU A 282 19.39 -17.65 34.19
C LEU A 282 18.31 -16.97 35.02
N LEU A 283 17.09 -17.49 34.94
CA LEU A 283 15.99 -17.15 35.82
C LEU A 283 15.64 -18.36 36.68
N GLU A 284 15.77 -18.18 37.99
CA GLU A 284 15.29 -19.14 38.98
C GLU A 284 13.98 -18.62 39.57
N ILE A 285 12.94 -19.43 39.46
CA ILE A 285 11.59 -19.10 39.91
C ILE A 285 11.17 -20.14 40.93
N SER A 286 10.96 -19.72 42.16
CA SER A 286 10.46 -20.55 43.25
C SER A 286 9.04 -20.12 43.59
N VAL A 287 8.09 -21.05 43.56
CA VAL A 287 6.67 -20.79 43.86
C VAL A 287 6.21 -21.60 45.07
N VAL A 288 5.34 -21.01 45.88
CA VAL A 288 4.66 -21.68 47.00
C VAL A 288 3.22 -21.96 46.58
N LEU A 289 2.85 -23.23 46.50
CA LEU A 289 1.52 -23.68 46.14
C LEU A 289 0.51 -23.46 47.30
N PRO A 290 -0.81 -23.48 47.04
CA PRO A 290 -1.83 -23.28 48.07
C PRO A 290 -1.80 -24.34 49.19
N ASP A 291 -1.29 -25.53 48.91
CA ASP A 291 -1.10 -26.62 49.88
C ASP A 291 0.14 -26.44 50.78
N GLY A 292 0.93 -25.40 50.54
CA GLY A 292 2.15 -25.08 51.29
C GLY A 292 3.41 -25.77 50.76
N SER A 293 3.31 -26.58 49.70
CA SER A 293 4.47 -27.15 49.04
C SER A 293 5.20 -26.10 48.18
N THR A 294 6.51 -26.25 48.06
CA THR A 294 7.36 -25.35 47.26
C THR A 294 7.85 -26.07 46.01
N GLU A 295 7.69 -25.43 44.85
CA GLU A 295 8.26 -25.88 43.59
C GLU A 295 9.25 -24.86 43.06
N GLN A 296 10.43 -25.34 42.65
CA GLN A 296 11.43 -24.53 41.95
C GLN A 296 11.47 -24.91 40.47
N ARG A 297 11.59 -23.90 39.61
CA ARG A 297 11.81 -24.05 38.17
C ARG A 297 12.92 -23.12 37.73
N THR A 298 13.76 -23.63 36.83
CA THR A 298 14.90 -22.89 36.30
C THR A 298 14.75 -22.75 34.80
N PHE A 299 14.90 -21.53 34.30
CA PHE A 299 14.82 -21.19 32.89
C PHE A 299 16.14 -20.54 32.47
N ASN A 300 16.72 -21.04 31.38
CA ASN A 300 17.95 -20.47 30.84
C ASN A 300 17.74 -19.95 29.42
N ALA A 301 18.45 -18.88 29.08
CA ALA A 301 18.58 -18.37 27.73
C ALA A 301 20.07 -18.32 27.40
N SER A 302 20.49 -19.11 26.41
CA SER A 302 21.86 -19.06 25.88
C SER A 302 21.89 -18.18 24.64
N TRP A 303 22.70 -17.14 24.68
CA TRP A 303 22.95 -16.27 23.53
C TRP A 303 24.14 -16.82 22.75
N SER A 304 23.93 -17.21 21.49
CA SER A 304 25.04 -17.41 20.57
C SER A 304 25.65 -16.04 20.25
N VAL A 305 26.97 -15.93 20.42
CA VAL A 305 27.77 -14.78 19.95
C VAL A 305 27.64 -14.67 18.43
#